data_AF-A0A523S4J8-F1
#
_entry.id   AF-A0A523S4J8-F1
#
_cell.length_a   1.000
_cell.length_b   1.000
_cell.length_c   1.000
_cell.angle_alpha   90.00
_cell.angle_beta   90.00
_cell.angle_gamma   90.00
#
_symmetry.space_group_name_H-M   'P 1'
#
loop_
_entity.id
_entity.type
_entity.pdbx_description
1 polymer ?
#
loop_
_entity_poly.entity_id
_entity_poly.type
_entity_poly.pdbx_seq_one_letter_code
_entity_poly.pdbx_strand_id
1 'polypeptide(L)'
;MICRGLLLKLQSDALIILPPRKFTPNNPFLNRKLPEVIKVDQSCIECNLKDIQPIKLRSIRKMKFEKLYNSLIHEHHYLGYAQPVGENFKYIAKAILQHLRNLHTIYGFLRLLQKMAK
;
A
#
# COMPACT_ATOMS: atom_id res chain seq x y z
N MET A 1 -3.92 18.56 -4.04
CA MET A 1 -4.09 20.03 -4.05
C MET A 1 -5.26 20.38 -4.96
N ILE A 2 -6.45 20.62 -4.43
CA ILE A 2 -7.67 20.82 -5.23
C ILE A 2 -7.79 22.29 -5.71
N CYS A 3 -7.65 23.26 -4.81
CA CYS A 3 -7.85 24.68 -5.14
C CYS A 3 -6.87 25.22 -6.19
N ARG A 4 -5.59 24.84 -6.11
CA ARG A 4 -4.59 25.23 -7.11
C ARG A 4 -4.91 24.68 -8.50
N GLY A 5 -5.40 23.43 -8.56
CA GLY A 5 -5.83 22.82 -9.82
C GLY A 5 -7.00 23.59 -10.44
N LEU A 6 -7.99 23.95 -9.62
CA LEU A 6 -9.13 24.76 -10.05
C LEU A 6 -8.70 26.12 -10.59
N LEU A 7 -7.86 26.86 -9.85
CA LEU A 7 -7.38 28.19 -10.28
C LEU A 7 -6.63 28.11 -11.62
N LEU A 8 -5.78 27.10 -11.80
CA LEU A 8 -5.06 26.90 -13.06
C LEU A 8 -6.01 26.56 -14.22
N LYS A 9 -7.06 25.78 -13.96
CA LYS A 9 -8.10 25.46 -14.95
C LYS A 9 -8.91 26.70 -15.35
N LEU A 10 -9.32 27.52 -14.38
CA LEU A 10 -10.01 28.78 -14.66
C LEU A 10 -9.15 29.75 -15.50
N GLN A 11 -7.84 29.79 -15.25
CA GLN A 11 -6.93 30.58 -16.08
C GLN A 11 -6.75 30.00 -17.48
N SER A 12 -6.63 28.67 -17.63
CA SER A 12 -6.53 28.02 -18.95
C SER A 12 -7.77 28.25 -19.81
N ASP A 13 -8.91 28.38 -19.16
CA ASP A 13 -10.21 28.68 -19.78
C ASP A 13 -10.42 30.20 -19.96
N ALA A 14 -9.40 31.02 -19.72
CA ALA A 14 -9.38 32.48 -19.84
C ALA A 14 -10.42 33.22 -18.99
N LEU A 15 -10.95 32.59 -17.93
CA LEU A 15 -11.94 33.19 -17.02
C LEU A 15 -11.30 34.11 -15.98
N ILE A 16 -10.05 33.87 -15.62
CA ILE A 16 -9.27 34.67 -14.67
C ILE A 16 -7.81 34.81 -15.15
N ILE A 17 -7.12 35.83 -14.65
CA ILE A 17 -5.67 36.00 -14.84
C ILE A 17 -5.01 35.85 -13.46
N LEU A 18 -4.20 34.80 -13.26
CA LEU A 18 -3.45 34.67 -12.01
C LEU A 18 -2.17 35.54 -12.06
N PRO A 19 -1.71 36.03 -10.90
CA PRO A 19 -0.44 36.74 -10.82
C PRO A 19 0.73 35.82 -11.22
N PRO A 20 1.86 36.41 -11.65
CA PRO A 20 3.05 35.64 -11.98
C PRO A 20 3.53 34.82 -10.78
N ARG A 21 4.03 33.62 -11.06
CA ARG A 21 4.50 32.68 -10.05
C ARG A 21 5.73 33.27 -9.33
N LYS A 22 5.60 33.51 -8.02
CA LYS A 22 6.70 34.04 -7.19
C LYS A 22 7.76 32.99 -6.82
N PHE A 23 7.37 31.74 -6.62
CA PHE A 23 8.26 30.67 -6.18
C PHE A 23 7.75 29.28 -6.56
N THR A 24 8.68 28.34 -6.72
CA THR A 24 8.41 26.91 -6.96
C THR A 24 8.96 26.10 -5.79
N PRO A 25 8.14 25.77 -4.78
CA PRO A 25 8.61 24.89 -3.71
C PRO A 25 8.97 23.53 -4.30
N ASN A 26 10.04 22.92 -3.77
CA ASN A 26 10.36 21.54 -4.08
C ASN A 26 9.15 20.67 -3.74
N ASN A 27 8.72 19.81 -4.68
CA ASN A 27 7.60 18.92 -4.45
C ASN A 27 8.11 17.66 -3.73
N PRO A 28 7.84 17.48 -2.42
CA PRO A 28 8.33 16.32 -1.68
C PRO A 28 7.76 14.99 -2.21
N PHE A 29 6.69 15.03 -3.01
CA PHE A 29 6.11 13.85 -3.64
C PHE A 29 6.80 13.43 -4.94
N LEU A 30 7.71 14.24 -5.50
CA LEU A 30 8.52 13.83 -6.67
C LEU A 30 9.64 12.88 -6.26
N ASN A 31 10.29 13.15 -5.12
CA ASN A 31 11.42 12.35 -4.61
C ASN A 31 10.95 11.38 -3.52
N ARG A 32 10.06 10.44 -3.87
CA ARG A 32 9.56 9.45 -2.93
C ARG A 32 10.60 8.35 -2.71
N LYS A 33 10.96 8.12 -1.44
CA LYS A 33 11.78 6.97 -1.06
C LYS A 33 10.98 5.69 -1.22
N LEU A 34 11.58 4.72 -1.91
CA LEU A 34 11.07 3.35 -1.96
C LEU A 34 11.13 2.72 -0.56
N PRO A 35 10.19 1.82 -0.23
CA PRO A 35 10.24 1.09 1.01
C PRO A 35 11.44 0.14 1.01
N GLU A 36 11.97 -0.10 2.20
CA GLU A 36 13.02 -1.11 2.39
C GLU A 36 12.46 -2.51 2.13
N VAL A 37 13.23 -3.31 1.39
CA VAL A 37 12.87 -4.69 1.07
C VAL A 37 13.14 -5.58 2.29
N ILE A 38 12.09 -6.18 2.81
CA ILE A 38 12.13 -7.12 3.93
C ILE A 38 11.96 -8.53 3.37
N LYS A 39 13.02 -9.35 3.51
CA LYS A 39 12.97 -10.76 3.11
C LYS A 39 11.96 -11.52 3.98
N VAL A 40 11.03 -12.19 3.32
CA VAL A 40 10.05 -13.08 3.94
C VAL A 40 10.29 -14.51 3.46
N ASP A 41 9.86 -15.48 4.26
CA ASP A 41 9.83 -16.87 3.83
C ASP A 41 8.81 -17.04 2.70
N GLN A 42 9.28 -17.59 1.58
CA GLN A 42 8.49 -17.84 0.37
C GLN A 42 8.27 -19.33 0.12
N SER A 43 8.54 -20.18 1.12
CA SER A 43 8.28 -21.61 1.06
C SER A 43 6.84 -21.88 0.64
N CYS A 44 6.66 -22.74 -0.37
CA CYS A 44 5.34 -23.11 -0.84
C CYS A 44 4.57 -23.81 0.27
N ILE A 45 3.32 -23.41 0.46
CA ILE A 45 2.41 -24.03 1.44
C ILE A 45 1.51 -25.00 0.67
N GLU A 46 1.76 -26.30 0.85
CA GLU A 46 0.93 -27.37 0.30
C GLU A 46 0.06 -27.96 1.41
N CYS A 47 -1.16 -27.42 1.58
CA CYS A 47 -2.13 -27.97 2.52
C CYS A 47 -3.57 -27.68 2.08
N ASN A 48 -4.55 -28.25 2.78
CA ASN A 48 -5.94 -27.94 2.51
C ASN A 48 -6.25 -26.52 3.02
N LEU A 49 -7.06 -25.77 2.27
CA LEU A 49 -7.53 -24.45 2.69
C LEU A 49 -8.25 -24.48 4.05
N LYS A 50 -8.84 -25.61 4.45
CA LYS A 50 -9.44 -25.78 5.78
C LYS A 50 -8.40 -25.70 6.91
N ASP A 51 -7.16 -26.12 6.67
CA ASP A 51 -6.09 -26.16 7.67
C ASP A 51 -5.48 -24.77 7.95
N ILE A 52 -5.72 -23.82 7.03
CA ILE A 52 -5.26 -22.42 7.08
C ILE A 52 -6.32 -21.52 7.75
N GLN A 53 -7.55 -22.01 7.91
CA GLN A 53 -8.64 -21.24 8.50
C GLN A 53 -8.54 -21.20 10.03
N PRO A 54 -8.99 -20.10 10.67
CA PRO A 54 -9.57 -18.91 10.07
C PRO A 54 -8.51 -17.89 9.60
N ILE A 55 -8.74 -17.29 8.42
CA ILE A 55 -7.95 -16.14 7.96
C ILE A 55 -8.54 -14.86 8.57
N LYS A 56 -7.73 -14.14 9.35
CA LYS A 56 -8.14 -12.86 9.97
C LYS A 56 -7.45 -11.70 9.28
N LEU A 57 -8.24 -10.74 8.80
CA LEU A 57 -7.72 -9.46 8.31
C LEU A 57 -7.42 -8.54 9.51
N ARG A 58 -6.21 -8.00 9.55
CA ARG A 58 -5.77 -7.05 10.58
C ARG A 58 -5.42 -5.72 9.94
N SER A 59 -6.05 -4.64 10.39
CA SER A 59 -5.69 -3.29 10.00
C SER A 59 -4.31 -2.96 10.58
N ILE A 60 -3.43 -2.39 9.77
CA ILE A 60 -2.04 -2.08 10.16
C ILE A 60 -1.78 -0.59 10.31
N ARG A 61 -2.82 0.26 10.40
CA ARG A 61 -2.65 1.70 10.67
C ARG A 61 -1.86 1.87 11.98
N LYS A 62 -0.70 2.54 11.92
CA LYS A 62 0.18 2.82 13.07
C LYS A 62 0.75 1.58 13.78
N MET A 63 0.79 0.42 13.12
CA MET A 63 1.38 -0.80 13.68
C MET A 63 2.80 -1.05 13.13
N LYS A 64 3.59 -1.85 13.85
CA LYS A 64 4.96 -2.27 13.45
C LYS A 64 5.02 -2.95 12.07
N PHE A 65 3.89 -3.44 11.55
CA PHE A 65 3.78 -4.14 10.27
C PHE A 65 3.68 -3.23 9.05
N GLU A 66 3.65 -1.90 9.22
CA GLU A 66 3.54 -0.98 8.09
C GLU A 66 4.73 -1.08 7.12
N LYS A 67 5.95 -1.26 7.63
CA LYS A 67 7.15 -1.47 6.80
C LYS A 67 7.04 -2.76 5.98
N LEU A 68 6.61 -3.85 6.63
CA LEU A 68 6.40 -5.15 5.97
C LEU A 68 5.37 -5.05 4.85
N TYR A 69 4.23 -4.40 5.11
CA TYR A 69 3.22 -4.18 4.08
C TYR A 69 3.77 -3.39 2.89
N ASN A 70 4.47 -2.28 3.14
CA ASN A 70 5.00 -1.47 2.05
C ASN A 70 6.04 -2.26 1.23
N SER A 71 6.88 -3.08 1.88
CA SER A 71 7.81 -4.01 1.21
C SER A 71 7.08 -5.03 0.34
N LEU A 72 6.07 -5.72 0.88
CA LEU A 72 5.32 -6.75 0.16
C LEU A 72 4.57 -6.17 -1.04
N ILE A 73 4.00 -4.96 -0.92
CA ILE A 73 3.40 -4.26 -2.05
C ILE A 73 4.47 -3.89 -3.08
N HIS A 74 5.62 -3.40 -2.66
CA HIS A 74 6.69 -3.05 -3.58
C HIS A 74 7.17 -4.24 -4.43
N GLU A 75 7.32 -5.42 -3.81
CA GLU A 75 7.83 -6.61 -4.50
C GLU A 75 6.78 -7.37 -5.31
N HIS A 76 5.54 -7.45 -4.82
CA HIS A 76 4.55 -8.37 -5.38
C HIS A 76 3.37 -7.69 -6.07
N HIS A 77 3.21 -6.38 -5.93
CA HIS A 77 2.18 -5.65 -6.65
C HIS A 77 2.69 -5.25 -8.04
N TYR A 78 1.89 -5.46 -9.08
CA TYR A 78 2.31 -5.21 -10.47
C TYR A 78 2.63 -3.73 -10.77
N LEU A 79 2.08 -2.78 -10.00
CA LEU A 79 2.45 -1.35 -10.10
C LEU A 79 3.58 -0.95 -9.14
N GLY A 80 4.10 -1.89 -8.35
CA GLY A 80 4.98 -1.61 -7.22
C GLY A 80 4.31 -0.76 -6.14
N TYR A 81 5.13 -0.22 -5.23
CA TYR A 81 4.67 0.65 -4.16
C TYR A 81 4.61 2.10 -4.61
N ALA A 82 3.41 2.67 -4.63
CA ALA A 82 3.18 4.10 -4.70
C ALA A 82 2.73 4.60 -3.33
N GLN A 83 3.35 5.66 -2.82
CA GLN A 83 2.91 6.29 -1.57
C GLN A 83 1.47 6.76 -1.75
N PRO A 84 0.51 6.18 -1.00
CA PRO A 84 -0.87 6.47 -1.25
C PRO A 84 -1.22 7.84 -0.66
N VAL A 85 -2.12 8.56 -1.34
CA VAL A 85 -2.56 9.90 -0.94
C VAL A 85 -3.99 9.83 -0.41
N GLY A 86 -4.33 10.64 0.59
CA GLY A 86 -5.67 10.62 1.22
C GLY A 86 -5.85 9.53 2.28
N GLU A 87 -7.11 9.16 2.55
CA GLU A 87 -7.43 8.10 3.49
C GLU A 87 -7.13 6.72 2.89
N ASN A 88 -6.34 5.92 3.61
CA ASN A 88 -5.89 4.63 3.10
C ASN A 88 -6.11 3.51 4.10
N PHE A 89 -6.63 2.39 3.60
CA PHE A 89 -6.93 1.20 4.38
C PHE A 89 -5.89 0.13 4.08
N LYS A 90 -5.00 -0.11 5.03
CA LYS A 90 -3.95 -1.12 4.92
C LYS A 90 -4.32 -2.32 5.80
N TYR A 91 -4.37 -3.50 5.21
CA TYR A 91 -4.68 -4.74 5.91
C TYR A 91 -3.66 -5.83 5.56
N ILE A 92 -3.39 -6.71 6.52
CA ILE A 92 -2.66 -7.96 6.32
C ILE A 92 -3.57 -9.11 6.70
N ALA A 93 -3.58 -10.16 5.88
CA ALA A 93 -4.23 -11.42 6.20
C ALA A 93 -3.29 -12.27 7.08
N LYS A 94 -3.81 -12.77 8.19
CA LYS A 94 -3.10 -13.72 9.06
C LYS A 94 -3.90 -15.01 9.17
N ALA A 95 -3.25 -16.12 8.84
CA ALA A 95 -3.74 -17.47 9.08
C ALA A 95 -3.06 -18.09 10.29
N ILE A 96 -3.72 -19.07 10.94
CA ILE A 96 -3.11 -19.94 11.94
C ILE A 96 -3.14 -21.34 11.33
N LEU A 97 -1.97 -21.89 10.99
CA LEU A 97 -1.85 -23.29 10.61
C LEU A 97 -2.08 -24.14 11.86
N GLN A 98 -3.24 -24.81 11.94
CA GLN A 98 -3.65 -25.51 13.16
C GLN A 98 -3.01 -26.90 13.32
N HIS A 99 -2.14 -27.35 12.42
CA HIS A 99 -1.65 -28.74 12.40
C HIS A 99 -0.14 -28.95 12.34
N LEU A 100 0.69 -27.92 12.45
CA LEU A 100 2.14 -28.10 12.66
C LEU A 100 2.53 -27.62 14.06
N ARG A 101 2.55 -28.56 15.01
CA ARG A 101 3.47 -28.49 16.15
C ARG A 101 4.89 -28.58 15.59
N ASN A 102 5.42 -27.46 15.08
CA ASN A 102 6.83 -27.09 15.08
C ASN A 102 7.10 -25.89 14.15
N LEU A 103 7.67 -24.87 14.78
CA LEU A 103 8.49 -23.77 14.26
C LEU A 103 7.98 -22.84 13.14
N HIS A 104 8.00 -21.56 13.51
CA HIS A 104 8.14 -20.36 12.68
C HIS A 104 6.96 -19.93 11.81
N THR A 105 6.10 -19.13 12.45
CA THR A 105 5.31 -18.01 11.91
C THR A 105 5.52 -17.69 10.42
N ILE A 106 4.72 -18.34 9.57
CA ILE A 106 4.66 -18.09 8.12
C ILE A 106 3.72 -16.90 7.88
N TYR A 107 4.27 -15.75 7.50
CA TYR A 107 3.50 -14.61 7.00
C TYR A 107 3.46 -14.68 5.48
N GLY A 108 2.39 -15.25 4.94
CA GLY A 108 2.19 -15.39 3.50
C GLY A 108 0.77 -15.05 3.08
N PHE A 109 0.68 -14.37 1.93
CA PHE A 109 -0.47 -14.19 1.04
C PHE A 109 -1.40 -12.98 1.23
N LEU A 110 -1.08 -11.92 0.49
CA LEU A 110 -1.99 -10.85 0.05
C LEU A 110 -2.27 -11.05 -1.46
N ARG A 111 -3.29 -11.85 -1.81
CA ARG A 111 -3.78 -11.97 -3.21
C ARG A 111 -5.29 -11.87 -3.35
N LEU A 112 -5.98 -11.14 -2.46
CA LEU A 112 -7.45 -11.06 -2.50
C LEU A 112 -8.08 -9.67 -2.35
N LEU A 113 -7.32 -8.58 -2.25
CA LEU A 113 -7.91 -7.24 -2.04
C LEU A 113 -7.89 -6.28 -3.24
N GLN A 114 -7.67 -6.77 -4.46
CA GLN A 114 -7.72 -5.93 -5.66
C GLN A 114 -8.97 -6.04 -6.53
N LYS A 115 -9.97 -6.84 -6.15
CA LYS A 115 -11.24 -6.92 -6.90
C LYS A 115 -12.32 -5.93 -6.46
N MET A 116 -12.06 -5.06 -5.46
CA MET A 116 -13.07 -4.12 -4.93
C MET A 116 -12.68 -2.64 -5.02
N ALA A 117 -11.98 -2.25 -6.09
CA ALA A 117 -11.83 -0.84 -6.42
C ALA A 117 -12.09 -0.65 -7.92
N LYS A 118 -13.38 -0.72 -8.28
CA LYS A 118 -13.96 -0.04 -9.43
C LYS A 118 -14.84 1.09 -8.89
#